data_AF-A0A1F3IKH5-F1
#
_entry.id   AF-A0A1F3IKH5-F1
#
_cell.length_a   1.000
_cell.length_b   1.000
_cell.length_c   1.000
_cell.angle_alpha   90.00
_cell.angle_beta   90.00
_cell.angle_gamma   90.00
#
_symmetry.space_group_name_H-M   'P 1'
#
loop_
_entity.id
_entity.type
_entity.pdbx_description
1 polymer ?
#
loop_
_entity_poly.entity_id
_entity_poly.type
_entity_poly.pdbx_seq_one_letter_code
_entity_poly.pdbx_strand_id
1 'polypeptide(L)'
;MRLILLFLLIFISLDLQAQKVYSVQSDYMADIKVFVTQYEYQADLLVYKVKYDYQAKENNGLWYFTESSYQADKNIFFTKYDYQADLKIYFVDYDYQAKWKNMEKTHLLN
;
A
#
# COMPACT_ATOMS: atom_id res chain seq x y z
N MET A 1 40.36 1.28 -5.08
CA MET A 1 39.37 2.32 -4.71
C MET A 1 38.24 2.49 -5.73
N ARG A 2 38.51 2.47 -7.05
CA ARG A 2 37.48 2.60 -8.11
C ARG A 2 36.40 1.49 -8.11
N LEU A 3 36.79 0.25 -7.78
CA LEU A 3 35.87 -0.91 -7.67
C LEU A 3 34.97 -0.88 -6.42
N ILE A 4 35.40 -0.24 -5.33
CA ILE A 4 34.62 -0.13 -4.08
C ILE A 4 33.43 0.84 -4.27
N LEU A 5 33.66 1.94 -5.00
CA LEU A 5 32.60 2.89 -5.38
C LEU A 5 31.52 2.25 -6.28
N LEU A 6 31.91 1.33 -7.17
CA LEU A 6 30.98 0.57 -8.02
C LEU A 6 30.14 -0.44 -7.21
N PHE A 7 30.74 -1.09 -6.21
CA PHE A 7 30.01 -1.98 -5.29
C PHE A 7 29.02 -1.22 -4.39
N LEU A 8 29.37 0.01 -3.97
CA LEU A 8 28.50 0.85 -3.13
C LEU A 8 27.25 1.35 -3.87
N LEU A 9 27.34 1.58 -5.19
CA LEU A 9 26.21 1.99 -6.03
C LEU A 9 25.16 0.90 -6.26
N ILE A 10 25.56 -0.38 -6.22
CA ILE A 10 24.66 -1.53 -6.44
C ILE A 10 23.74 -1.77 -5.23
N PHE A 11 24.12 -1.33 -4.02
CA PHE A 11 23.30 -1.47 -2.82
C PHE A 11 22.19 -0.41 -2.67
N ILE A 12 22.14 0.61 -3.54
CA ILE A 12 21.19 1.73 -3.42
C ILE A 12 19.83 1.43 -4.08
N SER A 13 19.73 0.37 -4.90
CA SER A 13 18.46 -0.03 -5.52
C SER A 13 17.58 -0.92 -4.61
N LEU A 14 17.63 -0.73 -3.29
CA LEU A 14 16.60 -1.32 -2.43
C LEU A 14 15.30 -0.57 -2.74
N ASP A 15 14.42 -1.22 -3.51
CA ASP A 15 13.09 -0.72 -3.83
C ASP A 15 12.34 -0.44 -2.53
N LEU A 16 12.37 0.82 -2.10
CA LEU A 16 11.55 1.33 -1.02
C LEU A 16 10.12 1.40 -1.55
N GLN A 17 9.41 0.28 -1.44
CA GLN A 17 8.00 0.21 -1.81
C GLN A 17 7.19 1.08 -0.85
N ALA A 18 6.79 2.25 -1.32
CA ALA A 18 5.85 3.12 -0.62
C ALA A 18 4.41 2.66 -0.91
N GLN A 19 3.48 3.09 -0.06
CA GLN A 19 2.04 2.85 -0.27
C GLN A 19 1.31 4.20 -0.37
N LYS A 20 1.72 5.01 -1.35
CA LYS A 20 0.98 6.21 -1.75
C LYS A 20 -0.18 5.77 -2.63
N VAL A 21 -1.41 5.99 -2.17
CA VAL A 21 -2.60 5.53 -2.87
C VAL A 21 -3.48 6.70 -3.29
N TYR A 22 -4.07 6.61 -4.48
CA TYR A 22 -5.08 7.55 -4.94
C TYR A 22 -6.43 6.86 -5.09
N SER A 23 -7.48 7.43 -4.48
CA SER A 23 -8.83 6.87 -4.58
C SER A 23 -9.52 7.33 -5.85
N VAL A 24 -9.75 6.41 -6.78
CA VAL A 24 -10.51 6.68 -8.01
C VAL A 24 -12.01 6.46 -7.81
N GLN A 25 -12.82 7.02 -8.69
CA GLN A 25 -14.28 6.96 -8.64
C GLN A 25 -14.89 5.78 -9.42
N SER A 26 -14.07 5.02 -10.16
CA SER A 26 -14.53 3.90 -10.98
C SER A 26 -13.53 2.76 -10.98
N ASP A 27 -14.04 1.54 -11.07
CA ASP A 27 -13.25 0.30 -11.00
C ASP A 27 -12.26 0.15 -12.15
N TYR A 28 -12.65 0.50 -13.38
CA TYR A 28 -11.79 0.42 -14.57
C TYR A 28 -10.61 1.41 -14.55
N MET A 29 -10.61 2.38 -13.63
CA MET A 29 -9.50 3.32 -13.42
C MET A 29 -8.53 2.88 -12.33
N ALA A 30 -8.83 1.78 -11.63
CA ALA A 30 -8.02 1.31 -10.51
C ALA A 30 -7.03 0.23 -10.93
N ASP A 31 -5.87 0.24 -10.29
CA ASP A 31 -4.91 -0.86 -10.35
C ASP A 31 -5.37 -2.03 -9.48
N ILE A 32 -6.02 -1.73 -8.34
CA ILE A 32 -6.60 -2.73 -7.44
C ILE A 32 -7.96 -2.28 -6.87
N LYS A 33 -8.84 -3.26 -6.63
CA LYS A 33 -10.11 -3.07 -5.94
C LYS A 33 -9.98 -3.44 -4.47
N VAL A 34 -10.41 -2.55 -3.60
CA VAL A 34 -10.22 -2.65 -2.14
C VAL A 34 -11.57 -2.69 -1.43
N PHE A 35 -11.77 -3.65 -0.54
CA PHE A 35 -12.95 -3.69 0.33
C PHE A 35 -12.54 -3.36 1.77
N VAL A 36 -13.24 -2.41 2.40
CA VAL A 36 -13.04 -2.08 3.82
C VAL A 36 -13.94 -2.99 4.65
N THR A 37 -13.36 -3.94 5.39
CA THR A 37 -14.12 -4.81 6.29
C THR A 37 -14.47 -4.11 7.60
N GLN A 38 -15.57 -4.56 8.23
CA GLN A 38 -15.98 -4.13 9.57
C GLN A 38 -15.19 -4.80 10.70
N TYR A 39 -14.48 -5.90 10.42
CA TYR A 39 -13.78 -6.67 11.45
C TYR A 39 -12.33 -6.95 11.06
N GLU A 40 -11.40 -6.62 11.96
CA GLU A 40 -9.95 -6.80 11.78
C GLU A 40 -9.56 -8.22 11.34
N TYR A 41 -10.19 -9.24 11.94
CA TYR A 41 -9.85 -10.64 11.65
C TYR A 41 -10.14 -11.06 10.19
N GLN A 42 -11.01 -10.34 9.47
CA GLN A 42 -11.35 -10.61 8.07
C GLN A 42 -10.41 -9.94 7.06
N ALA A 43 -9.56 -9.00 7.50
CA ALA A 43 -8.67 -8.26 6.63
C ALA A 43 -7.47 -9.08 6.18
N ASP A 44 -7.05 -8.85 4.94
CA ASP A 44 -5.76 -9.26 4.37
C ASP A 44 -4.63 -8.31 4.80
N LEU A 45 -4.95 -7.02 4.98
CA LEU A 45 -4.02 -5.95 5.37
C LEU A 45 -4.64 -5.03 6.42
N LEU A 46 -3.91 -4.76 7.50
CA LEU A 46 -4.25 -3.70 8.46
C LEU A 46 -3.60 -2.40 8.00
N VAL A 47 -4.42 -1.38 7.80
CA VAL A 47 -3.98 -0.10 7.20
C VAL A 47 -4.05 1.02 8.22
N TYR A 48 -2.93 1.70 8.43
CA TYR A 48 -2.91 2.97 9.13
C TYR A 48 -2.77 4.12 8.12
N LYS A 49 -3.64 5.12 8.23
CA LYS A 49 -3.59 6.30 7.36
C LYS A 49 -2.57 7.30 7.89
N VAL A 50 -1.43 7.43 7.22
CA VAL A 50 -0.39 8.39 7.59
C VAL A 50 -0.73 9.80 7.10
N LYS A 51 -0.14 10.80 7.76
CA LYS A 51 -0.39 12.23 7.46
C LYS A 51 0.53 12.77 6.37
N TYR A 52 1.75 12.26 6.28
CA TYR A 52 2.77 12.73 5.35
C TYR A 52 3.27 11.60 4.46
N ASP A 53 3.59 11.94 3.21
CA ASP A 53 3.95 10.99 2.17
C ASP A 53 5.20 10.16 2.52
N TYR A 54 6.19 10.79 3.15
CA TYR A 54 7.42 10.14 3.57
C TYR A 54 7.21 9.08 4.66
N GLN A 55 6.01 9.00 5.27
CA GLN A 55 5.70 7.98 6.27
C GLN A 55 5.19 6.68 5.62
N ALA A 56 4.75 6.71 4.37
CA ALA A 56 4.37 5.51 3.63
C ALA A 56 5.64 4.80 3.14
N LYS A 57 6.07 3.75 3.85
CA LYS A 57 7.30 3.01 3.55
C LYS A 57 7.09 1.51 3.68
N GLU A 58 7.99 0.75 3.05
CA GLU A 58 8.19 -0.69 3.29
C GLU A 58 6.97 -1.59 3.02
N ASN A 59 5.98 -1.14 2.24
CA ASN A 59 4.78 -1.90 1.90
C ASN A 59 4.18 -2.64 3.12
N ASN A 60 4.01 -1.95 4.26
CA ASN A 60 3.67 -2.58 5.55
C ASN A 60 2.27 -2.20 6.08
N GLY A 61 1.47 -1.49 5.30
CA GLY A 61 0.14 -1.00 5.66
C GLY A 61 0.09 0.48 6.04
N LEU A 62 1.18 1.23 5.90
CA LEU A 62 1.21 2.67 6.10
C LEU A 62 0.79 3.41 4.83
N TRP A 63 -0.51 3.74 4.72
CA TRP A 63 -1.06 4.34 3.51
C TRP A 63 -1.10 5.86 3.58
N TYR A 64 -0.48 6.50 2.59
CA TYR A 64 -0.64 7.93 2.35
C TYR A 64 -1.63 8.14 1.19
N PHE A 65 -2.72 8.85 1.44
CA PHE A 65 -3.69 9.17 0.39
C PHE A 65 -3.26 10.45 -0.33
N THR A 66 -2.90 10.32 -1.60
CA THR A 66 -2.46 11.44 -2.42
C THR A 66 -3.65 12.27 -2.91
N GLU A 67 -3.39 13.49 -3.36
CA GLU A 67 -4.42 14.37 -3.96
C GLU A 67 -4.63 14.07 -5.46
N SER A 68 -3.74 13.29 -6.07
CA SER A 68 -3.74 13.00 -7.50
C SER A 68 -3.16 11.62 -7.82
N SER A 69 -3.60 11.03 -8.94
CA SER A 69 -3.14 9.72 -9.40
C SER A 69 -1.66 9.69 -9.79
N TYR A 70 -1.12 10.78 -10.34
CA TYR A 70 0.28 10.84 -10.77
C TYR A 70 1.29 10.81 -9.62
N GLN A 71 0.84 11.06 -8.38
CA GLN A 71 1.67 11.00 -7.17
C GLN A 71 1.57 9.65 -6.45
N ALA A 72 0.62 8.82 -6.84
CA ALA A 72 0.35 7.55 -6.20
C ALA A 72 1.16 6.42 -6.84
N ASP A 73 1.54 5.46 -6.02
CA ASP A 73 2.12 4.19 -6.44
C ASP A 73 1.01 3.26 -6.98
N LYS A 74 -0.22 3.38 -6.44
CA LYS A 74 -1.42 2.64 -6.89
C LYS A 74 -2.67 3.51 -6.88
N ASN A 75 -3.49 3.38 -7.92
CA ASN A 75 -4.88 3.81 -7.93
C ASN A 75 -5.77 2.71 -7.34
N ILE A 76 -6.58 3.07 -6.34
CA ILE A 76 -7.46 2.14 -5.64
C ILE A 76 -8.92 2.51 -5.83
N PHE A 77 -9.77 1.51 -6.06
CA PHE A 77 -11.22 1.69 -6.05
C PHE A 77 -11.82 0.96 -4.85
N PHE A 78 -12.59 1.67 -4.02
CA PHE A 78 -13.27 1.05 -2.89
C PHE A 78 -14.57 0.38 -3.33
N THR A 79 -14.62 -0.95 -3.21
CA THR A 79 -15.81 -1.72 -3.60
C THR A 79 -16.86 -1.71 -2.50
N LYS A 80 -18.11 -1.95 -2.91
CA LYS A 80 -19.24 -2.08 -1.98
C LYS A 80 -19.31 -3.47 -1.33
N TYR A 81 -18.84 -4.49 -2.03
CA TYR A 81 -18.91 -5.88 -1.57
C TYR A 81 -17.54 -6.56 -1.61
N ASP A 82 -17.36 -7.51 -0.70
CA ASP A 82 -16.08 -8.17 -0.46
C ASP A 82 -15.64 -9.05 -1.64
N TYR A 83 -16.57 -9.76 -2.28
CA TYR A 83 -16.33 -10.64 -3.42
C TYR A 83 -15.89 -9.89 -4.69
N GLN A 84 -16.02 -8.56 -4.71
CA GLN A 84 -15.58 -7.71 -5.83
C GLN A 84 -14.12 -7.26 -5.68
N ALA A 85 -13.57 -7.34 -4.46
CA ALA A 85 -12.26 -6.79 -4.14
C ALA A 85 -11.14 -7.81 -4.33
N ASP A 86 -9.99 -7.29 -4.73
CA ASP A 86 -8.74 -8.04 -4.79
C ASP A 86 -8.09 -8.09 -3.39
N LEU A 87 -8.24 -7.01 -2.62
CA LEU A 87 -7.67 -6.83 -1.28
C LEU A 87 -8.74 -6.41 -0.25
N LYS A 88 -8.80 -7.10 0.90
CA LYS A 88 -9.62 -6.70 2.04
C LYS A 88 -8.77 -5.96 3.07
N ILE A 89 -9.15 -4.75 3.46
CA ILE A 89 -8.42 -3.95 4.45
C ILE A 89 -9.27 -3.66 5.68
N TYR A 90 -8.60 -3.42 6.80
CA TYR A 90 -9.20 -2.84 8.00
C TYR A 90 -8.36 -1.65 8.44
N PHE A 91 -8.98 -0.49 8.66
CA PHE A 91 -8.27 0.69 9.15
C PHE A 91 -8.04 0.60 10.65
N VAL A 92 -6.80 0.79 11.09
CA VAL A 92 -6.38 0.78 12.49
C VAL A 92 -6.08 2.20 12.98
N ASP A 93 -6.09 2.37 14.30
CA ASP A 93 -5.94 3.69 14.94
C ASP A 93 -4.47 4.09 15.18
N TYR A 94 -3.55 3.13 15.20
CA TYR A 94 -2.13 3.36 15.43
C TYR A 94 -1.25 2.71 14.37
N ASP A 95 -0.13 3.36 14.05
CA ASP A 95 0.84 2.94 13.03
C ASP A 95 1.43 1.56 13.29
N TYR A 96 1.81 1.26 14.54
CA TYR A 96 2.40 -0.03 14.92
C TYR A 96 1.46 -1.23 14.74
N GLN A 97 0.17 -0.99 14.50
CA GLN A 97 -0.81 -2.04 14.22
C GLN A 97 -0.86 -2.40 12.72
N ALA A 98 -0.35 -1.53 11.85
CA ALA A 98 -0.32 -1.77 10.41
C ALA A 98 0.58 -2.97 10.11
N LYS A 99 0.02 -3.94 9.36
CA LYS A 99 0.72 -5.15 8.93
C LYS A 99 -0.10 -5.93 7.92
N TRP A 100 0.59 -6.67 7.07
CA TRP A 100 -0.01 -7.75 6.30
C TRP A 100 -0.44 -8.89 7.22
N LYS A 101 -1.69 -9.32 7.07
CA LYS A 101 -2.21 -10.57 7.63
C LYS A 101 -2.16 -11.69 6.62
N ASN A 102 -2.25 -11.36 5.33
CA ASN A 102 -2.14 -12.29 4.22
C ASN A 102 -0.91 -11.96 3.36
N MET A 103 0.19 -12.68 3.59
CA MET A 103 1.47 -12.44 2.91
C MET A 103 1.43 -12.77 1.42
N GLU A 104 0.53 -13.67 0.99
CA GLU A 104 0.39 -14.06 -0.42
C GLU A 104 -0.08 -12.91 -1.31
N LYS A 105 -0.74 -11.90 -0.72
CA LYS A 105 -1.30 -10.74 -1.43
C LYS A 105 -0.42 -9.49 -1.43
N THR A 106 0.74 -9.54 -0.80
CA THR A 106 1.71 -8.42 -0.73
C THR A 106 2.04 -7.85 -2.10
N HIS A 107 2.16 -8.72 -3.10
CA HIS A 107 2.45 -8.37 -4.50
C HIS A 107 1.44 -7.40 -5.15
N LEU A 108 0.22 -7.26 -4.60
CA LEU A 108 -0.78 -6.32 -5.11
C LEU A 108 -0.34 -4.85 -4.92
N LEU A 109 0.53 -4.59 -3.95
CA LEU A 109 1.02 -3.25 -3.60
C LEU A 109 2.54 -3.10 -3.82
N ASN A 110 3.11 -4.01 -4.60
CA ASN A 110 4.52 -3.96 -5.00
C ASN A 110 4.80 -2.94 -6.12
#